data_AF-A0A8H3ANP7-F1
#
_entry.id   AF-A0A8H3ANP7-F1
#
_cell.length_a   1.000
_cell.length_b   1.000
_cell.length_c   1.000
_cell.angle_alpha   90.00
_cell.angle_beta   90.00
_cell.angle_gamma   90.00
#
_symmetry.space_group_name_H-M   'P 1'
#
loop_
_entity.id
_entity.type
_entity.pdbx_description
1 polymer ?
#
loop_
_entity_poly.entity_id
_entity_poly.type
_entity_poly.pdbx_seq_one_letter_code
_entity_poly.pdbx_strand_id
1 'polypeptide(L)'
;MGIYFFHIIGNLYLLFKRWFVCLYTVGTWGTYEAGHHQSSHEGLTSEFRYSCETTNAVQSQERALVTLPIDLIEYIADFIFEIAHPPTDGKSGRALSLKPSWGAVAGFMNASVGLHNMGMKRWVQVLSCSSKGDLETALRYAHWIRELRCFDQSPSDGQYYGDLLNAFNQLHTLSLDLHSDIHYNGRSFAYRDVFVSLPPSLRRLEIRNAHGPDVKIIAAVKRYCPDLQELRLGRCNMFNRSPACKFWRSFPFEHDSYISNDGTDEYASSLAQELSPLRSLKTLEVGIYLIPTSVVLAHRIYHAHKLSAPGDINWQLAISLARDAPSALGSEVLPAGLEPASADELVDILHEPSPETHFSRESCSFCRSEFLQASVDAELSATQTLKSLLPSLSEVQWQGWFTPNHLG
;
A
#
# COMPACT_ATOMS: atom_id res chain seq x y z
N MET A 1 7.43 -36.66 20.63
CA MET A 1 7.94 -35.42 21.25
C MET A 1 7.20 -34.15 20.86
N GLY A 2 6.39 -34.11 19.79
CA GLY A 2 5.70 -32.86 19.37
C GLY A 2 4.50 -32.42 20.22
N ILE A 3 3.71 -33.35 20.78
CA ILE A 3 2.43 -33.01 21.45
C ILE A 3 2.64 -32.41 22.86
N TYR A 4 3.71 -32.80 23.56
CA TYR A 4 4.05 -32.23 24.87
C TYR A 4 4.62 -30.81 24.78
N PHE A 5 5.24 -30.43 23.67
CA PHE A 5 5.86 -29.12 23.49
C PHE A 5 4.79 -28.02 23.26
N PHE A 6 3.76 -28.31 22.45
CA PHE A 6 2.63 -27.39 22.25
C PHE A 6 1.81 -27.17 23.52
N HIS A 7 1.68 -28.19 24.38
CA HIS A 7 0.99 -28.05 25.65
C HIS A 7 1.76 -27.18 26.66
N ILE A 8 3.09 -27.19 26.63
CA ILE A 8 3.94 -26.35 27.49
C ILE A 8 3.88 -24.88 27.02
N ILE A 9 3.95 -24.62 25.71
CA ILE A 9 3.86 -23.26 25.15
C ILE A 9 2.46 -22.66 25.37
N GLY A 10 1.39 -23.43 25.14
CA GLY A 10 0.02 -22.97 25.40
C GLY A 10 -0.25 -22.67 26.87
N ASN A 11 0.32 -23.45 27.80
CA ASN A 11 0.22 -23.20 29.23
C ASN A 11 1.09 -22.03 29.69
N LEU A 12 2.27 -21.82 29.10
CA LEU A 12 3.10 -20.62 29.33
C LEU A 12 2.37 -19.35 28.86
N TYR A 13 1.73 -19.37 27.70
CA TYR A 13 0.92 -18.26 27.20
C TYR A 13 -0.23 -17.90 28.14
N LEU A 14 -0.94 -18.91 28.69
CA LEU A 14 -2.01 -18.71 29.67
C LEU A 14 -1.49 -18.27 31.06
N LEU A 15 -0.31 -18.74 31.47
CA LEU A 15 0.38 -18.30 32.69
C LEU A 15 0.82 -16.84 32.59
N PHE A 16 1.37 -16.42 31.45
CA PHE A 16 1.72 -15.02 31.18
C PHE A 16 0.47 -14.12 31.15
N LYS A 17 -0.63 -14.58 30.55
CA LYS A 17 -1.90 -13.84 30.54
C LYS A 17 -2.51 -13.67 31.95
N ARG A 18 -2.36 -14.68 32.82
CA ARG A 18 -2.84 -14.63 34.22
C ARG A 18 -1.94 -13.80 35.14
N TRP A 19 -0.63 -13.78 34.91
CA TRP A 19 0.30 -12.95 35.69
C TRP A 19 0.08 -11.44 35.46
N PHE A 20 -0.29 -11.05 34.24
CA PHE A 20 -0.47 -9.64 33.88
C PHE A 20 -1.78 -9.01 34.38
N VAL A 21 -2.83 -9.79 34.64
CA VAL A 21 -4.10 -9.26 35.20
C VAL A 21 -3.93 -8.79 36.65
N CYS A 22 -2.87 -9.23 37.36
CA CYS A 22 -2.60 -8.80 38.74
C CYS A 22 -1.77 -7.50 38.87
N LEU A 23 -1.24 -6.93 37.78
CA LEU A 23 -0.29 -5.80 37.84
C LEU A 23 -0.75 -4.51 37.14
N TYR A 24 -1.97 -4.44 36.64
CA TYR A 24 -2.52 -3.22 36.03
C TYR A 24 -3.62 -2.59 36.89
N THR A 25 -3.19 -1.84 37.91
CA THR A 25 -3.87 -0.61 38.34
C THR A 25 -2.81 0.50 38.40
N VAL A 26 -3.16 1.64 37.80
CA VAL A 26 -2.42 2.93 37.77
C VAL A 26 -1.38 3.08 36.65
N GLY A 27 -1.66 4.03 35.73
CA GLY A 27 -0.65 4.64 34.84
C GLY A 27 -1.10 4.87 33.40
N THR A 28 -2.08 5.75 33.17
CA THR A 28 -2.35 6.34 31.85
C THR A 28 -1.23 7.30 31.47
N TRP A 29 -0.61 7.12 30.30
CA TRP A 29 0.23 8.14 29.66
C TRP A 29 -0.49 8.69 28.43
N GLY A 30 -0.61 10.02 28.45
CA GLY A 30 -1.50 10.80 27.61
C GLY A 30 -1.04 11.02 26.18
N THR A 31 -2.05 11.30 25.36
CA THR A 31 -1.99 11.95 24.06
C THR A 31 -1.33 13.33 24.18
N TYR A 32 -0.29 13.59 23.37
CA TYR A 32 0.26 14.93 23.19
C TYR A 32 -0.58 15.67 22.13
N GLU A 33 -1.44 16.58 22.57
CA GLU A 33 -1.96 17.69 21.76
C GLU A 33 -1.09 18.93 22.01
N ALA A 34 -0.60 19.54 20.93
CA ALA A 34 0.14 20.80 20.98
C ALA A 34 -0.83 21.98 20.91
N GLY A 35 -0.93 22.74 22.00
CA GLY A 35 -1.67 23.99 22.08
C GLY A 35 -0.87 25.07 22.79
N HIS A 36 -0.63 26.18 22.09
CA HIS A 36 -0.06 27.43 22.61
C HIS A 36 -0.98 28.07 23.67
N HIS A 37 -0.45 28.46 24.83
CA HIS A 37 -0.64 29.81 25.43
C HIS A 37 0.18 30.00 26.72
N GLN A 38 0.71 31.21 26.89
CA GLN A 38 1.40 31.75 28.06
C GLN A 38 0.44 32.00 29.24
N SER A 39 0.89 31.74 30.49
CA SER A 39 1.13 32.77 31.54
C SER A 39 0.86 32.29 32.99
N SER A 40 1.83 32.59 33.85
CA SER A 40 1.75 33.07 35.25
C SER A 40 1.21 32.22 36.42
N HIS A 41 2.16 31.96 37.34
CA HIS A 41 2.17 32.20 38.81
C HIS A 41 1.32 31.40 39.82
N GLU A 42 2.02 31.10 40.93
CA GLU A 42 1.58 30.73 42.30
C GLU A 42 0.92 29.34 42.45
N GLY A 43 1.34 28.44 43.33
CA GLY A 43 1.95 28.56 44.65
C GLY A 43 1.08 27.71 45.58
N LEU A 44 1.65 26.69 46.24
CA LEU A 44 1.31 26.17 47.58
C LEU A 44 1.74 24.71 47.75
N THR A 45 2.58 24.55 48.76
CA THR A 45 3.06 23.33 49.39
C THR A 45 1.94 22.62 50.17
N SER A 46 1.82 21.31 50.00
CA SER A 46 1.09 20.43 50.92
C SER A 46 1.79 19.08 51.01
N GLU A 47 2.55 18.90 52.08
CA GLU A 47 3.07 17.61 52.52
C GLU A 47 1.90 16.73 53.01
N PHE A 48 1.67 15.61 52.35
CA PHE A 48 0.89 14.50 52.91
C PHE A 48 1.85 13.37 53.30
N ARG A 49 2.23 13.32 54.58
CA ARG A 49 2.84 12.14 55.20
C ARG A 49 1.75 11.12 55.49
N TYR A 50 1.74 10.01 54.76
CA TYR A 50 1.11 8.78 55.20
C TYR A 50 2.20 7.84 55.72
N SER A 51 2.33 7.72 57.04
CA SER A 51 3.07 6.63 57.66
C SER A 51 2.15 5.42 57.76
N CYS A 52 2.47 4.35 57.02
CA CYS A 52 1.91 3.04 57.24
C CYS A 52 3.03 2.12 57.72
N GLU A 53 3.28 2.14 59.03
CA GLU A 53 4.00 1.07 59.71
C GLU A 53 2.98 -0.02 60.05
N THR A 54 3.04 -1.14 59.34
CA THR A 54 2.56 -2.42 59.86
C THR A 54 3.58 -3.49 59.50
N THR A 55 4.38 -3.81 60.51
CA THR A 55 5.23 -4.98 60.63
C THR A 55 4.40 -6.25 60.44
N ASN A 56 4.67 -6.99 59.37
CA ASN A 56 4.47 -8.44 59.31
C ASN A 56 5.66 -9.03 58.56
N ALA A 57 6.58 -9.60 59.32
CA ALA A 57 7.69 -10.41 58.82
C ALA A 57 7.14 -11.72 58.26
N VAL A 58 6.63 -11.68 57.03
CA VAL A 58 6.51 -12.88 56.20
C VAL A 58 7.92 -13.20 55.74
N GLN A 59 8.47 -14.33 56.17
CA GLN A 59 9.67 -14.92 55.60
C GLN A 59 9.43 -15.12 54.09
N SER A 60 9.85 -14.15 53.29
CA SER A 60 9.92 -14.24 51.84
C SER A 60 10.99 -15.28 51.52
N GLN A 61 10.57 -16.53 51.40
CA GLN A 61 11.34 -17.59 50.79
C GLN A 61 11.79 -17.07 49.42
N GLU A 62 13.06 -16.71 49.30
CA GLU A 62 13.70 -16.39 48.02
C GLU A 62 13.58 -17.64 47.14
N ARG A 63 12.48 -17.74 46.42
CA ARG A 63 12.36 -18.70 45.32
C ARG A 63 13.41 -18.26 44.32
N ALA A 64 14.49 -19.04 44.23
CA ALA A 64 15.49 -18.89 43.18
C ALA A 64 14.75 -18.70 41.86
N LEU A 65 14.84 -17.50 41.30
CA LEU A 65 14.22 -17.19 40.02
C LEU A 65 14.93 -18.06 38.99
N VAL A 66 14.25 -19.11 38.55
CA VAL A 66 14.70 -19.94 37.45
C VAL A 66 14.72 -19.04 36.22
N THR A 67 15.92 -18.62 35.81
CA THR A 67 16.12 -17.85 34.59
C THR A 67 16.16 -18.81 33.41
N LEU A 68 15.36 -18.52 32.40
CA LEU A 68 15.42 -19.27 31.15
C LEU A 68 16.78 -19.00 30.47
N PRO A 69 17.42 -20.03 29.89
CA PRO A 69 18.58 -19.84 29.01
C PRO A 69 18.26 -18.86 27.88
N ILE A 70 19.26 -18.05 27.50
CA ILE A 70 19.10 -17.00 26.49
C ILE A 70 18.60 -17.55 25.14
N ASP A 71 19.04 -18.75 24.74
CA ASP A 71 18.62 -19.37 23.48
C ASP A 71 17.12 -19.70 23.45
N LEU A 72 16.55 -20.09 24.60
CA LEU A 72 15.10 -20.31 24.70
C LEU A 72 14.34 -18.98 24.65
N ILE A 73 14.91 -17.92 25.22
CA ILE A 73 14.35 -16.57 25.14
C ILE A 73 14.38 -16.06 23.69
N GLU A 74 15.47 -16.31 22.96
CA GLU A 74 15.58 -15.97 21.53
C GLU A 74 14.52 -16.71 20.70
N TYR A 75 14.33 -18.00 20.95
CA TYR A 75 13.31 -18.80 20.28
C TYR A 75 11.88 -18.29 20.57
N ILE A 76 11.61 -17.92 21.83
CA ILE A 76 10.34 -17.28 22.21
C ILE A 76 10.19 -15.95 21.49
N ALA A 77 11.25 -15.15 21.38
CA ALA A 77 11.22 -13.88 20.64
C ALA A 77 10.92 -14.12 19.16
N ASP A 78 11.58 -15.07 18.51
CA ASP A 78 11.33 -15.39 17.10
C ASP A 78 9.86 -15.76 16.85
N PHE A 79 9.23 -16.50 17.77
CA PHE A 79 7.81 -16.81 17.70
C PHE A 79 6.90 -15.59 17.97
N ILE A 80 7.19 -14.79 19.00
CA ILE A 80 6.38 -13.61 19.35
C ILE A 80 6.43 -12.54 18.25
N PHE A 81 7.59 -12.39 17.62
CA PHE A 81 7.86 -11.41 16.58
C PHE A 81 7.73 -11.98 15.17
N GLU A 82 7.15 -13.17 15.02
CA GLU A 82 6.94 -13.81 13.72
C GLU A 82 6.18 -12.86 12.78
N ILE A 83 6.77 -12.64 11.61
CA ILE A 83 6.18 -11.82 10.57
C ILE A 83 5.27 -12.73 9.76
N ALA A 84 3.96 -12.54 9.88
CA ALA A 84 3.02 -13.27 9.06
C ALA A 84 3.16 -12.80 7.60
N HIS A 85 3.33 -13.77 6.71
CA HIS A 85 3.25 -13.50 5.28
C HIS A 85 1.79 -13.24 4.89
N PRO A 86 1.52 -12.30 3.96
CA PRO A 86 0.17 -12.11 3.46
C PRO A 86 -0.33 -13.44 2.89
N PRO A 87 -1.61 -13.77 3.08
CA PRO A 87 -2.16 -14.98 2.50
C PRO A 87 -2.01 -14.91 0.97
N THR A 88 -1.56 -16.02 0.38
CA THR A 88 -1.37 -16.17 -1.07
C THR A 88 -2.70 -16.37 -1.81
N ASP A 89 -3.83 -16.21 -1.13
CA ASP A 89 -5.10 -16.15 -1.84
C ASP A 89 -5.06 -14.87 -2.67
N GLY A 90 -4.96 -15.00 -3.99
CA GLY A 90 -4.83 -13.89 -4.97
C GLY A 90 -5.98 -12.87 -4.99
N LYS A 91 -6.72 -12.75 -3.88
CA LYS A 91 -7.76 -11.78 -3.57
C LYS A 91 -7.23 -10.58 -2.77
N SER A 92 -6.13 -10.72 -2.03
CA SER A 92 -5.50 -9.58 -1.33
C SER A 92 -4.28 -9.15 -2.13
N GLY A 93 -4.44 -8.12 -2.96
CA GLY A 93 -3.37 -7.54 -3.79
C GLY A 93 -2.22 -6.89 -3.00
N ARG A 94 -1.99 -7.24 -1.73
CA ARG A 94 -0.93 -6.70 -0.89
C ARG A 94 0.08 -7.80 -0.54
N ALA A 95 1.26 -7.74 -1.17
CA ALA A 95 2.46 -8.54 -0.81
C ALA A 95 3.11 -8.12 0.52
N LEU A 96 2.33 -7.59 1.46
CA LEU A 96 2.86 -6.89 2.62
C LEU A 96 2.86 -7.79 3.85
N SER A 97 4.04 -7.94 4.45
CA SER A 97 4.26 -8.67 5.69
C SER A 97 3.49 -8.07 6.88
N LEU A 98 2.77 -8.87 7.65
CA LEU A 98 2.08 -8.42 8.85
C LEU A 98 2.98 -8.67 10.07
N LYS A 99 3.49 -7.58 10.67
CA LYS A 99 4.19 -7.66 11.95
C LYS A 99 3.20 -7.56 13.12
N PRO A 100 3.52 -8.14 14.29
CA PRO A 100 2.63 -8.05 15.45
C PRO A 100 2.45 -6.61 15.93
N SER A 101 1.27 -6.32 16.46
CA SER A 101 0.97 -5.03 17.06
C SER A 101 1.84 -4.80 18.30
N TRP A 102 2.13 -3.53 18.61
CA TRP A 102 2.92 -3.19 19.79
C TRP A 102 2.31 -3.79 21.08
N GLY A 103 0.98 -3.70 21.23
CA GLY A 103 0.29 -4.26 22.40
C GLY A 103 0.50 -5.76 22.59
N ALA A 104 0.67 -6.53 21.50
CA ALA A 104 0.93 -7.97 21.57
C ALA A 104 2.35 -8.30 22.07
N VAL A 105 3.31 -7.39 21.88
CA VAL A 105 4.73 -7.61 22.20
C VAL A 105 5.23 -6.77 23.38
N ALA A 106 4.47 -5.76 23.82
CA ALA A 106 4.87 -4.81 24.85
C ALA A 106 5.26 -5.48 26.18
N GLY A 107 4.55 -6.55 26.57
CA GLY A 107 4.88 -7.29 27.80
C GLY A 107 6.29 -7.89 27.75
N PHE A 108 6.70 -8.46 26.61
CA PHE A 108 8.05 -8.97 26.42
C PHE A 108 9.07 -7.83 26.40
N MET A 109 8.78 -6.75 25.67
CA MET A 109 9.71 -5.65 25.46
C MET A 109 9.89 -4.75 26.69
N ASN A 110 8.92 -4.72 27.61
CA ASN A 110 8.99 -3.92 28.84
C ASN A 110 9.52 -4.72 30.03
N ALA A 111 9.70 -6.04 29.90
CA ALA A 111 10.13 -6.90 31.00
C ALA A 111 11.60 -6.66 31.41
N SER A 112 12.48 -6.27 30.48
CA SER A 112 13.84 -5.80 30.79
C SER A 112 14.47 -5.08 29.59
N VAL A 113 15.57 -4.36 29.82
CA VAL A 113 16.37 -3.71 28.76
C VAL A 113 16.89 -4.72 27.73
N GLY A 114 17.30 -5.92 28.18
CA GLY A 114 17.79 -6.97 27.28
C GLY A 114 16.71 -7.47 26.33
N LEU A 115 15.51 -7.74 26.87
CA LEU A 115 14.35 -8.17 26.08
C LEU A 115 13.81 -7.05 25.19
N HIS A 116 13.88 -5.80 25.66
CA HIS A 116 13.57 -4.63 24.85
C HIS A 116 14.43 -4.60 23.59
N ASN A 117 15.76 -4.67 23.73
CA ASN A 117 16.68 -4.63 22.59
C ASN A 117 16.48 -5.83 21.66
N MET A 118 16.30 -7.03 22.22
CA MET A 118 16.04 -8.25 21.47
C MET A 118 14.76 -8.18 20.64
N GLY A 119 13.69 -7.66 21.25
CA GLY A 119 12.39 -7.47 20.60
C GLY A 119 12.41 -6.34 19.59
N MET A 120 13.03 -5.20 19.91
CA MET A 120 13.12 -4.04 19.01
C MET A 120 13.80 -4.43 17.69
N LYS A 121 14.92 -5.15 17.74
CA LYS A 121 15.63 -5.64 16.54
C LYS A 121 14.74 -6.45 15.60
N ARG A 122 13.80 -7.23 16.13
CA ARG A 122 12.86 -8.05 15.34
C ARG A 122 11.66 -7.23 14.90
N TRP A 123 11.11 -6.41 15.78
CA TRP A 123 9.90 -5.62 15.52
C TRP A 123 10.10 -4.54 14.46
N VAL A 124 11.31 -3.96 14.35
CA VAL A 124 11.62 -2.95 13.33
C VAL A 124 12.01 -3.54 11.97
N GLN A 125 12.04 -4.86 11.81
CA GLN A 125 12.33 -5.47 10.50
C GLN A 125 11.33 -5.05 9.42
N VAL A 126 10.10 -4.74 9.82
CA VAL A 126 9.06 -4.19 8.94
C VAL A 126 8.65 -2.83 9.48
N LEU A 127 8.85 -1.78 8.69
CA LEU A 127 8.45 -0.43 9.04
C LEU A 127 7.63 0.25 7.95
N SER A 128 6.61 0.96 8.42
CA SER A 128 5.76 1.84 7.63
C SER A 128 6.06 3.27 8.03
N CYS A 129 6.37 4.10 7.05
CA CYS A 129 6.64 5.52 7.22
C CYS A 129 5.51 6.31 6.55
N SER A 130 4.76 7.04 7.36
CA SER A 130 3.70 7.96 6.93
C SER A 130 4.08 9.42 7.20
N SER A 131 5.21 9.65 7.85
CA SER A 131 5.78 10.96 8.16
C SER A 131 7.29 11.01 7.93
N LYS A 132 7.84 12.21 7.76
CA LYS A 132 9.28 12.44 7.69
C LYS A 132 9.97 11.94 8.97
N GLY A 133 9.34 12.17 10.12
CA GLY A 133 9.85 11.71 11.41
C GLY A 133 9.91 10.18 11.50
N ASP A 134 8.99 9.47 10.83
CA ASP A 134 9.03 8.01 10.76
C ASP A 134 10.23 7.52 9.96
N LEU A 135 10.55 8.21 8.85
CA LEU A 135 11.68 7.87 8.00
C LEU A 135 13.02 8.15 8.67
N GLU A 136 13.14 9.30 9.36
CA GLU A 136 14.28 9.61 10.23
C GLU A 136 14.43 8.58 11.35
N THR A 137 13.31 8.07 11.87
CA THR A 137 13.31 6.99 12.85
C THR A 137 13.75 5.66 12.23
N ALA A 138 13.28 5.33 11.03
CA ALA A 138 13.72 4.16 10.28
C ALA A 138 15.23 4.17 10.03
N LEU A 139 15.80 5.33 9.69
CA LEU A 139 17.24 5.49 9.49
C LEU A 139 18.07 5.11 10.73
N ARG A 140 17.58 5.38 11.94
CA ARG A 140 18.24 4.96 13.19
C ARG A 140 18.34 3.44 13.33
N TYR A 141 17.46 2.71 12.66
CA TYR A 141 17.39 1.24 12.68
C TYR A 141 17.74 0.62 11.33
N ALA A 142 18.35 1.37 10.40
CA ALA A 142 18.44 0.98 8.99
C ALA A 142 19.04 -0.41 8.74
N HIS A 143 20.01 -0.81 9.56
CA HIS A 143 20.70 -2.09 9.48
C HIS A 143 19.87 -3.30 9.96
N TRP A 144 18.69 -3.09 10.54
CA TRP A 144 17.75 -4.14 10.95
C TRP A 144 16.52 -4.23 10.05
N ILE A 145 16.23 -3.20 9.25
CA ILE A 145 15.05 -3.17 8.40
C ILE A 145 15.22 -4.10 7.21
N ARG A 146 14.24 -4.98 7.01
CA ARG A 146 14.11 -5.88 5.87
C ARG A 146 13.00 -5.46 4.91
N GLU A 147 12.01 -4.75 5.42
CA GLU A 147 10.90 -4.21 4.66
C GLU A 147 10.59 -2.77 5.07
N LEU A 148 10.57 -1.88 4.09
CA LEU A 148 10.26 -0.47 4.27
C LEU A 148 9.10 -0.08 3.36
N ARG A 149 8.13 0.61 3.93
CA ARG A 149 6.97 1.16 3.22
C ARG A 149 6.93 2.66 3.43
N CYS A 150 6.84 3.43 2.36
CA CYS A 150 6.69 4.88 2.47
C CYS A 150 5.40 5.30 1.75
N PHE A 151 4.48 5.90 2.51
CA PHE A 151 3.18 6.34 2.02
C PHE A 151 3.17 7.85 1.83
N ASP A 152 2.78 8.32 0.63
CA ASP A 152 2.55 9.72 0.23
C ASP A 152 3.59 10.74 0.76
N GLN A 153 4.88 10.36 0.71
CA GLN A 153 5.97 11.12 1.34
C GLN A 153 7.15 11.23 0.38
N SER A 154 7.11 12.15 -0.57
CA SER A 154 8.36 12.57 -1.19
C SER A 154 9.32 13.06 -0.10
N PRO A 155 10.62 12.69 -0.15
CA PRO A 155 11.61 13.33 0.70
C PRO A 155 11.51 14.86 0.51
N SER A 156 11.90 15.63 1.53
CA SER A 156 11.77 17.10 1.51
C SER A 156 12.30 17.70 0.20
N ASP A 157 11.69 18.80 -0.26
CA ASP A 157 11.96 19.43 -1.56
C ASP A 157 13.43 19.29 -2.03
N GLY A 158 13.64 18.44 -3.04
CA GLY A 158 14.94 18.22 -3.68
C GLY A 158 15.74 17.01 -3.18
N GLN A 159 15.33 16.31 -2.13
CA GLN A 159 15.97 15.05 -1.73
C GLN A 159 15.39 13.87 -2.51
N TYR A 160 16.28 13.06 -3.08
CA TYR A 160 15.92 11.83 -3.79
C TYR A 160 15.91 10.66 -2.80
N TYR A 161 15.04 9.67 -3.02
CA TYR A 161 15.07 8.44 -2.22
C TYR A 161 16.41 7.69 -2.35
N GLY A 162 17.18 7.92 -3.43
CA GLY A 162 18.41 7.18 -3.73
C GLY A 162 19.42 7.14 -2.57
N ASP A 163 19.85 8.30 -2.08
CA ASP A 163 20.87 8.37 -1.02
C ASP A 163 20.37 7.77 0.29
N LEU A 164 19.09 7.99 0.58
CA LEU A 164 18.44 7.49 1.79
C LEU A 164 18.30 5.97 1.78
N LEU A 165 17.89 5.40 0.64
CA LEU A 165 17.66 3.96 0.51
C LEU A 165 18.96 3.16 0.67
N ASN A 166 20.11 3.71 0.26
CA ASN A 166 21.41 3.06 0.42
C ASN A 166 21.80 2.80 1.88
N ALA A 167 21.21 3.52 2.84
CA ALA A 167 21.45 3.26 4.26
C ALA A 167 20.87 1.90 4.72
N PHE A 168 19.87 1.37 4.01
CA PHE A 168 19.18 0.12 4.35
C PHE A 168 19.82 -1.07 3.62
N ASN A 169 21.04 -1.43 4.01
CA ASN A 169 21.83 -2.49 3.38
C ASN A 169 21.23 -3.91 3.48
N GLN A 170 20.20 -4.10 4.31
CA GLN A 170 19.50 -5.37 4.52
C GLN A 170 18.08 -5.36 3.94
N LEU A 171 17.70 -4.29 3.23
CA LEU A 171 16.36 -4.13 2.68
C LEU A 171 16.08 -5.14 1.56
N HIS A 172 15.04 -5.95 1.73
CA HIS A 172 14.58 -6.94 0.76
C HIS A 172 13.28 -6.55 0.08
N THR A 173 12.40 -5.84 0.79
CA THR A 173 11.12 -5.38 0.27
C THR A 173 11.01 -3.87 0.41
N LEU A 174 10.64 -3.19 -0.67
CA LEU A 174 10.41 -1.76 -0.69
C LEU A 174 9.05 -1.48 -1.33
N SER A 175 8.20 -0.74 -0.62
CA SER A 175 6.92 -0.26 -1.13
C SER A 175 6.91 1.26 -1.07
N LEU A 176 6.73 1.92 -2.21
CA LEU A 176 6.75 3.38 -2.33
C LEU A 176 5.48 3.88 -3.00
N ASP A 177 4.84 4.85 -2.36
CA ASP A 177 3.84 5.67 -3.01
C ASP A 177 4.52 6.86 -3.72
N LEU A 178 4.48 6.84 -5.04
CA LEU A 178 5.12 7.81 -5.93
C LEU A 178 4.13 8.82 -6.51
N HIS A 179 3.00 9.08 -5.86
CA HIS A 179 2.07 10.12 -6.30
C HIS A 179 2.71 11.51 -6.47
N SER A 180 3.78 11.78 -5.72
CA SER A 180 4.52 13.04 -5.78
C SER A 180 5.74 13.00 -6.72
N ASP A 181 5.81 12.02 -7.64
CA ASP A 181 6.85 11.90 -8.68
C ASP A 181 6.74 12.93 -9.81
N ILE A 182 5.78 13.84 -9.72
CA ILE A 182 5.59 14.97 -10.63
C ILE A 182 5.67 16.27 -9.86
N HIS A 183 6.09 17.33 -10.53
CA HIS A 183 5.97 18.69 -10.01
C HIS A 183 5.36 19.62 -11.04
N TYR A 184 4.49 20.50 -10.56
CA TYR A 184 3.88 21.54 -11.36
C TYR A 184 4.70 22.83 -11.22
N ASN A 185 5.22 23.33 -12.34
CA ASN A 185 6.04 24.55 -12.35
C ASN A 185 5.22 25.83 -12.65
N GLY A 186 3.89 25.75 -12.61
CA GLY A 186 2.99 26.85 -13.01
C GLY A 186 2.60 26.85 -14.49
N ARG A 187 3.23 26.02 -15.33
CA ARG A 187 2.93 25.89 -16.77
C ARG A 187 2.70 24.44 -17.19
N SER A 188 3.53 23.53 -16.72
CA SER A 188 3.49 22.12 -17.07
C SER A 188 3.85 21.25 -15.87
N PHE A 189 3.44 19.99 -15.94
CA PHE A 189 3.98 18.95 -15.09
C PHE A 189 5.32 18.47 -15.65
N ALA A 190 6.25 18.16 -14.76
CA ALA A 190 7.50 17.51 -15.10
C ALA A 190 7.77 16.34 -14.15
N TYR A 191 8.14 15.21 -14.73
CA TYR A 191 8.48 13.99 -14.00
C TYR A 191 9.81 14.15 -13.26
N ARG A 192 9.85 13.70 -12.01
CA ARG A 192 11.04 13.60 -11.19
C ARG A 192 11.63 12.21 -11.35
N ASP A 193 12.95 12.14 -11.43
CA ASP A 193 13.62 10.86 -11.28
C ASP A 193 13.57 10.47 -9.79
N VAL A 194 12.91 9.37 -9.47
CA VAL A 194 12.69 8.97 -8.07
C VAL A 194 13.89 8.22 -7.51
N PHE A 195 14.57 7.45 -8.37
CA PHE A 195 15.68 6.59 -7.99
C PHE A 195 16.99 7.09 -8.60
N VAL A 196 17.91 7.50 -7.72
CA VAL A 196 19.33 7.67 -8.07
C VAL A 196 20.10 6.38 -7.80
N SER A 197 19.62 5.55 -6.87
CA SER A 197 20.15 4.23 -6.52
C SER A 197 19.09 3.39 -5.79
N LEU A 198 19.31 2.07 -5.75
CA LEU A 198 18.52 1.12 -4.96
C LEU A 198 19.46 0.14 -4.24
N PRO A 199 19.06 -0.43 -3.08
CA PRO A 199 19.88 -1.43 -2.40
C PRO A 199 20.01 -2.72 -3.21
N PRO A 200 21.23 -3.29 -3.38
CA PRO A 200 21.41 -4.53 -4.13
C PRO A 200 20.78 -5.77 -3.44
N SER A 201 20.48 -5.66 -2.15
CA SER A 201 19.75 -6.66 -1.38
C SER A 201 18.26 -6.75 -1.74
N LEU A 202 17.71 -5.76 -2.45
CA LEU A 202 16.30 -5.70 -2.77
C LEU A 202 15.87 -6.89 -3.63
N ARG A 203 14.74 -7.49 -3.26
CA ARG A 203 14.13 -8.65 -3.95
C ARG A 203 12.70 -8.37 -4.38
N ARG A 204 12.03 -7.43 -3.73
CA ARG A 204 10.65 -7.04 -4.05
C ARG A 204 10.54 -5.53 -4.08
N LEU A 205 10.02 -4.99 -5.18
CA LEU A 205 9.74 -3.56 -5.33
C LEU A 205 8.28 -3.38 -5.69
N GLU A 206 7.56 -2.62 -4.89
CA GLU A 206 6.21 -2.16 -5.16
C GLU A 206 6.22 -0.64 -5.31
N ILE A 207 5.76 -0.18 -6.46
CA ILE A 207 5.48 1.22 -6.74
C ILE A 207 3.97 1.39 -6.75
N ARG A 208 3.48 2.42 -6.07
CA ARG A 208 2.06 2.77 -6.02
C ARG A 208 1.88 4.19 -6.52
N ASN A 209 0.75 4.45 -7.17
CA ASN A 209 0.32 5.79 -7.55
C ASN A 209 1.32 6.62 -8.38
N ALA A 210 2.23 6.00 -9.14
CA ALA A 210 3.18 6.74 -9.97
C ALA A 210 2.48 7.43 -11.16
N HIS A 211 2.96 8.60 -11.56
CA HIS A 211 2.58 9.23 -12.83
C HIS A 211 3.68 9.06 -13.88
N GLY A 212 4.93 8.94 -13.45
CA GLY A 212 6.09 8.79 -14.30
C GLY A 212 6.06 7.52 -15.15
N PRO A 213 6.87 7.48 -16.22
CA PRO A 213 6.94 6.30 -17.08
C PRO A 213 7.70 5.16 -16.40
N ASP A 214 7.12 3.96 -16.42
CA ASP A 214 7.69 2.74 -15.82
C ASP A 214 9.11 2.43 -16.28
N VAL A 215 9.47 2.80 -17.51
CA VAL A 215 10.81 2.59 -18.08
C VAL A 215 11.92 3.15 -17.19
N LYS A 216 11.69 4.27 -16.49
CA LYS A 216 12.67 4.85 -15.57
C LYS A 216 12.87 3.99 -14.32
N ILE A 217 11.78 3.45 -13.78
CA ILE A 217 11.79 2.55 -12.63
C ILE A 217 12.50 1.25 -13.02
N ILE A 218 12.12 0.66 -14.16
CA ILE A 218 12.73 -0.57 -14.69
C ILE A 218 14.22 -0.37 -14.96
N ALA A 219 14.62 0.78 -15.53
CA ALA A 219 16.04 1.10 -15.73
C ALA A 219 16.84 1.14 -14.42
N ALA A 220 16.27 1.72 -13.35
CA ALA A 220 16.89 1.72 -12.03
C ALA A 220 17.00 0.29 -11.46
N VAL A 221 15.92 -0.51 -11.52
CA VAL A 221 15.92 -1.90 -11.05
C VAL A 221 16.97 -2.73 -11.79
N LYS A 222 17.03 -2.65 -13.12
CA LYS A 222 18.07 -3.34 -13.92
C LYS A 222 19.48 -3.03 -13.46
N ARG A 223 19.74 -1.76 -13.15
CA ARG A 223 21.08 -1.28 -12.80
C ARG A 223 21.49 -1.71 -11.40
N TYR A 224 20.57 -1.63 -10.43
CA TYR A 224 20.92 -1.75 -9.01
C TYR A 224 20.45 -3.05 -8.36
N CYS A 225 19.43 -3.71 -8.92
CA CYS A 225 18.77 -4.88 -8.34
C CYS A 225 18.58 -6.00 -9.39
N PRO A 226 19.66 -6.54 -10.00
CA PRO A 226 19.53 -7.57 -11.04
C PRO A 226 18.88 -8.88 -10.55
N ASP A 227 18.90 -9.13 -9.24
CA ASP A 227 18.30 -10.29 -8.58
C ASP A 227 16.85 -10.04 -8.10
N LEU A 228 16.19 -8.97 -8.55
CA LEU A 228 14.80 -8.68 -8.19
C LEU A 228 13.91 -9.87 -8.59
N GLN A 229 13.02 -10.28 -7.68
CA GLN A 229 12.12 -11.43 -7.84
C GLN A 229 10.67 -11.00 -8.05
N GLU A 230 10.28 -9.86 -7.52
CA GLU A 230 8.93 -9.32 -7.62
C GLU A 230 8.96 -7.84 -7.93
N LEU A 231 8.23 -7.44 -8.98
CA LEU A 231 8.07 -6.05 -9.39
C LEU A 231 6.58 -5.74 -9.54
N ARG A 232 6.10 -4.71 -8.83
CA ARG A 232 4.74 -4.20 -8.94
C ARG A 232 4.77 -2.74 -9.35
N LEU A 233 4.13 -2.41 -10.45
CA LEU A 233 4.13 -1.09 -11.07
C LEU A 233 2.71 -0.52 -11.03
N GLY A 234 2.32 0.04 -9.90
CA GLY A 234 1.05 0.72 -9.72
C GLY A 234 1.11 2.19 -10.14
N ARG A 235 0.14 2.60 -10.94
CA ARG A 235 0.01 3.97 -11.44
C ARG A 235 -1.06 4.74 -10.68
N CYS A 236 -0.94 6.06 -10.60
CA CYS A 236 -2.08 6.88 -10.19
C CYS A 236 -3.12 6.72 -11.29
N ASN A 237 -4.39 6.53 -10.95
CA ASN A 237 -5.46 6.41 -11.92
C ASN A 237 -6.78 6.90 -11.33
N MET A 238 -7.84 6.81 -12.12
CA MET A 238 -9.15 7.31 -11.75
C MET A 238 -9.87 6.49 -10.67
N PHE A 239 -9.32 5.34 -10.31
CA PHE A 239 -9.94 4.44 -9.36
C PHE A 239 -9.29 4.54 -7.98
N ASN A 240 -7.97 4.63 -7.92
CA ASN A 240 -7.21 4.57 -6.66
C ASN A 240 -7.02 5.91 -5.93
N ARG A 241 -7.67 6.98 -6.39
CA ARG A 241 -7.55 8.29 -5.74
C ARG A 241 -8.83 9.12 -5.80
N SER A 242 -9.32 9.49 -4.62
CA SER A 242 -10.41 10.46 -4.44
C SER A 242 -10.02 11.51 -3.40
N PRO A 243 -10.14 12.82 -3.69
CA PRO A 243 -10.57 13.40 -4.97
C PRO A 243 -9.55 13.19 -6.11
N ALA A 244 -9.98 13.47 -7.34
CA ALA A 244 -9.13 13.37 -8.53
C ALA A 244 -7.77 14.07 -8.36
N CYS A 245 -6.68 13.41 -8.78
CA CYS A 245 -5.37 14.04 -8.82
C CYS A 245 -5.38 15.25 -9.75
N LYS A 246 -4.71 16.34 -9.34
CA LYS A 246 -4.56 17.55 -10.16
C LYS A 246 -3.87 17.30 -11.50
N PHE A 247 -3.05 16.25 -11.60
CA PHE A 247 -2.41 15.83 -12.85
C PHE A 247 -3.46 15.55 -13.93
N TRP A 248 -4.52 14.80 -13.60
CA TRP A 248 -5.54 14.38 -14.57
C TRP A 248 -6.33 15.55 -15.16
N ARG A 249 -6.51 16.64 -14.42
CA ARG A 249 -7.12 17.87 -14.96
C ARG A 249 -6.28 18.52 -16.06
N SER A 250 -4.96 18.37 -16.02
CA SER A 250 -4.08 18.87 -17.08
C SER A 250 -3.91 17.89 -18.24
N PHE A 251 -4.28 16.62 -18.04
CA PHE A 251 -4.19 15.55 -19.04
C PHE A 251 -5.47 14.70 -19.08
N PRO A 252 -6.63 15.33 -19.36
CA PRO A 252 -7.95 14.69 -19.23
C PRO A 252 -8.18 13.53 -20.21
N PHE A 253 -7.35 13.43 -21.26
CA PHE A 253 -7.46 12.41 -22.30
C PHE A 253 -6.31 11.38 -22.26
N GLU A 254 -5.35 11.51 -21.34
CA GLU A 254 -4.24 10.57 -21.25
C GLU A 254 -4.60 9.27 -20.51
N HIS A 255 -5.83 9.15 -20.00
CA HIS A 255 -6.34 7.93 -19.37
C HIS A 255 -6.19 6.70 -20.27
N ASP A 256 -6.42 6.85 -21.58
CA ASP A 256 -6.31 5.77 -22.57
C ASP A 256 -4.89 5.21 -22.71
N SER A 257 -3.86 5.97 -22.31
CA SER A 257 -2.48 5.46 -22.27
C SER A 257 -2.28 4.36 -21.22
N TYR A 258 -3.23 4.22 -20.29
CA TYR A 258 -3.18 3.29 -19.16
C TYR A 258 -4.44 2.42 -19.04
N ILE A 259 -5.45 2.70 -19.87
CA ILE A 259 -6.78 2.10 -19.88
C ILE A 259 -7.12 1.86 -21.37
N SER A 260 -6.56 0.80 -21.95
CA SER A 260 -6.82 0.40 -23.33
C SER A 260 -6.60 -1.09 -23.53
N ASN A 261 -7.41 -1.69 -24.41
CA ASN A 261 -7.23 -3.05 -24.93
C ASN A 261 -6.58 -3.07 -26.32
N ASP A 262 -6.25 -1.92 -26.90
CA ASP A 262 -5.53 -1.81 -28.17
C ASP A 262 -4.02 -1.84 -27.96
N GLY A 263 -3.30 -2.57 -28.81
CA GLY A 263 -1.84 -2.62 -28.77
C GLY A 263 -1.25 -3.39 -27.58
N THR A 264 -2.03 -4.26 -26.95
CA THR A 264 -1.67 -4.95 -25.70
C THR A 264 -0.50 -5.91 -25.87
N ASP A 265 -0.42 -6.61 -27.01
CA ASP A 265 0.69 -7.51 -27.32
C ASP A 265 1.98 -6.74 -27.64
N GLU A 266 1.89 -5.61 -28.33
CA GLU A 266 3.02 -4.71 -28.58
C GLU A 266 3.56 -4.12 -27.28
N TYR A 267 2.65 -3.66 -26.40
CA TYR A 267 3.01 -3.20 -25.06
C TYR A 267 3.68 -4.30 -24.25
N ALA A 268 3.09 -5.50 -24.19
CA ALA A 268 3.65 -6.67 -23.52
C ALA A 268 5.03 -7.05 -24.06
N SER A 269 5.20 -7.01 -25.37
CA SER A 269 6.49 -7.26 -26.03
C SER A 269 7.55 -6.22 -25.67
N SER A 270 7.20 -4.94 -25.69
CA SER A 270 8.09 -3.85 -25.29
C SER A 270 8.48 -3.96 -23.82
N LEU A 271 7.51 -4.24 -22.95
CA LEU A 271 7.75 -4.43 -21.52
C LEU A 271 8.65 -5.65 -21.26
N ALA A 272 8.43 -6.75 -21.98
CA ALA A 272 9.28 -7.94 -21.88
C ALA A 272 10.72 -7.64 -22.26
N GLN A 273 10.95 -6.91 -23.35
CA GLN A 273 12.29 -6.52 -23.78
C GLN A 273 12.98 -5.69 -22.69
N GLU A 274 12.27 -4.72 -22.12
CA GLU A 274 12.79 -3.87 -21.05
C GLU A 274 13.13 -4.66 -19.78
N LEU A 275 12.35 -5.68 -19.44
CA LEU A 275 12.52 -6.53 -18.25
C LEU A 275 13.47 -7.72 -18.46
N SER A 276 13.82 -8.07 -19.70
CA SER A 276 14.65 -9.24 -20.04
C SER A 276 15.98 -9.38 -19.29
N PRO A 277 16.65 -8.31 -18.83
CA PRO A 277 17.85 -8.45 -18.00
C PRO A 277 17.58 -9.00 -16.58
N LEU A 278 16.34 -8.91 -16.08
CA LEU A 278 15.94 -9.34 -14.73
C LEU A 278 15.64 -10.85 -14.69
N ARG A 279 16.67 -11.66 -14.80
CA ARG A 279 16.56 -13.13 -14.91
C ARG A 279 15.93 -13.82 -13.70
N SER A 280 15.93 -13.15 -12.56
CA SER A 280 15.36 -13.65 -11.31
C SER A 280 13.91 -13.23 -11.10
N LEU A 281 13.33 -12.41 -12.00
CA LEU A 281 11.97 -11.90 -11.88
C LEU A 281 10.97 -13.05 -12.09
N LYS A 282 10.14 -13.28 -11.07
CA LYS A 282 9.13 -14.35 -11.02
C LYS A 282 7.71 -13.82 -11.01
N THR A 283 7.49 -12.69 -10.35
CA THR A 283 6.17 -12.07 -10.20
C THR A 283 6.21 -10.65 -10.75
N LEU A 284 5.28 -10.36 -11.66
CA LEU A 284 5.09 -9.04 -12.24
C LEU A 284 3.63 -8.60 -12.04
N GLU A 285 3.42 -7.43 -11.45
CA GLU A 285 2.11 -6.78 -11.40
C GLU A 285 2.19 -5.45 -12.16
N VAL A 286 1.27 -5.22 -13.07
CA VAL A 286 1.23 -4.00 -13.90
C VAL A 286 -0.10 -3.28 -13.71
N GLY A 287 -0.02 -2.03 -13.29
CA GLY A 287 -1.17 -1.15 -13.05
C GLY A 287 -1.74 -0.52 -14.32
N ILE A 288 -1.99 -1.34 -15.34
CA ILE A 288 -2.61 -0.95 -16.61
C ILE A 288 -3.89 -1.77 -16.79
N TYR A 289 -4.98 -1.08 -17.11
CA TYR A 289 -6.30 -1.67 -17.29
C TYR A 289 -6.49 -2.01 -18.76
N LEU A 290 -6.65 -3.30 -19.06
CA LEU A 290 -6.83 -3.75 -20.45
C LEU A 290 -8.29 -3.65 -20.89
N ILE A 291 -8.82 -2.42 -20.84
CA ILE A 291 -10.18 -2.05 -21.20
C ILE A 291 -10.18 -0.59 -21.65
N PRO A 292 -11.02 -0.16 -22.60
CA PRO A 292 -11.02 1.24 -23.02
C PRO A 292 -11.75 2.15 -22.01
N THR A 293 -11.36 3.43 -21.94
CA THR A 293 -12.00 4.42 -21.03
C THR A 293 -13.49 4.60 -21.31
N SER A 294 -13.95 4.33 -22.54
CA SER A 294 -15.37 4.33 -22.92
C SER A 294 -16.21 3.39 -22.06
N VAL A 295 -15.65 2.29 -21.53
CA VAL A 295 -16.37 1.40 -20.61
C VAL A 295 -16.67 2.07 -19.28
N VAL A 296 -15.73 2.88 -18.78
CA VAL A 296 -15.94 3.64 -17.54
C VAL A 296 -17.05 4.67 -17.74
N LEU A 297 -17.04 5.36 -18.88
CA LEU A 297 -18.09 6.32 -19.24
C LEU A 297 -19.45 5.64 -19.44
N ALA A 298 -19.48 4.52 -20.16
CA ALA A 298 -20.68 3.69 -20.35
C ALA A 298 -21.29 3.31 -19.00
N HIS A 299 -20.44 2.85 -18.09
CA HIS A 299 -20.84 2.42 -16.76
C HIS A 299 -21.44 3.57 -15.93
N ARG A 300 -20.69 4.67 -15.80
CA ARG A 300 -21.05 5.79 -14.93
C ARG A 300 -22.23 6.60 -15.47
N ILE A 301 -22.34 6.75 -16.79
CA ILE A 301 -23.38 7.58 -17.41
C ILE A 301 -24.64 6.76 -17.71
N TYR A 302 -24.51 5.58 -18.32
CA TYR A 302 -25.65 4.80 -18.80
C TYR A 302 -26.04 3.66 -17.87
N HIS A 303 -25.08 2.79 -17.51
CA HIS A 303 -25.40 1.57 -16.78
C HIS A 303 -25.85 1.85 -15.34
N ALA A 304 -25.31 2.89 -14.70
CA ALA A 304 -25.80 3.42 -13.42
C ALA A 304 -27.30 3.78 -13.47
N HIS A 305 -27.82 4.15 -14.64
CA HIS A 305 -29.22 4.45 -14.91
C HIS A 305 -30.01 3.27 -15.51
N LYS A 306 -29.42 2.07 -15.55
CA LYS A 306 -29.98 0.84 -16.15
C LYS A 306 -30.30 0.97 -17.64
N LEU A 307 -29.55 1.81 -18.34
CA LEU A 307 -29.62 1.98 -19.79
C LEU A 307 -28.45 1.26 -20.46
N SER A 308 -28.63 0.78 -21.68
CA SER A 308 -27.52 0.34 -22.52
C SER A 308 -26.76 1.54 -23.06
N ALA A 309 -25.43 1.47 -23.09
CA ALA A 309 -24.62 2.50 -23.71
C ALA A 309 -24.65 2.38 -25.24
N PRO A 310 -24.57 3.51 -25.98
CA PRO A 310 -24.34 3.48 -27.42
C PRO A 310 -22.94 2.95 -27.73
N GLY A 311 -22.74 2.39 -28.93
CA GLY A 311 -21.43 1.86 -29.35
C GLY A 311 -20.33 2.93 -29.37
N ASP A 312 -20.66 4.15 -29.78
CA ASP A 312 -19.78 5.32 -29.73
C ASP A 312 -20.36 6.36 -28.76
N ILE A 313 -19.65 6.61 -27.65
CA ILE A 313 -20.05 7.59 -26.64
C ILE A 313 -19.43 8.95 -26.96
N ASN A 314 -20.26 9.91 -27.37
CA ASN A 314 -19.87 11.32 -27.35
C ASN A 314 -19.89 11.82 -25.91
N TRP A 315 -18.73 11.82 -25.26
CA TRP A 315 -18.61 12.13 -23.83
C TRP A 315 -19.10 13.53 -23.48
N GLN A 316 -18.87 14.53 -24.34
CA GLN A 316 -19.33 15.91 -24.08
C GLN A 316 -20.84 15.95 -23.95
N LEU A 317 -21.54 15.35 -24.90
CA LEU A 317 -23.00 15.33 -24.91
C LEU A 317 -23.55 14.40 -23.82
N ALA A 318 -22.94 13.23 -23.63
CA ALA A 318 -23.38 12.24 -22.65
C ALA A 318 -23.33 12.78 -21.22
N ILE A 319 -22.24 13.50 -20.87
CA ILE A 319 -22.10 14.13 -19.55
C ILE A 319 -23.12 15.27 -19.39
N SER A 320 -23.29 16.13 -20.39
CA SER A 320 -24.29 17.21 -20.33
C SER A 320 -25.72 16.68 -20.20
N LEU A 321 -26.06 15.59 -20.91
CA LEU A 321 -27.34 14.91 -20.77
C LEU A 321 -27.51 14.33 -19.37
N ALA A 322 -26.51 13.63 -18.84
CA ALA A 322 -26.58 13.05 -17.49
C ALA A 322 -26.78 14.12 -16.41
N ARG A 323 -26.18 15.30 -16.58
CA ARG A 323 -26.28 16.43 -15.66
C ARG A 323 -27.62 17.16 -15.76
N ASP A 324 -28.01 17.55 -16.97
CA ASP A 324 -29.09 18.54 -17.19
C ASP A 324 -30.42 17.91 -17.63
N ALA A 325 -30.38 16.73 -18.25
CA ALA A 325 -31.55 16.06 -18.82
C ALA A 325 -31.43 14.52 -18.75
N PRO A 326 -31.31 13.91 -17.57
CA PRO A 326 -31.02 12.48 -17.44
C PRO A 326 -32.13 11.60 -18.04
N SER A 327 -33.38 12.07 -18.09
CA SER A 327 -34.49 11.38 -18.76
C SER A 327 -34.35 11.30 -20.28
N ALA A 328 -33.47 12.12 -20.88
CA ALA A 328 -33.17 12.11 -22.30
C ALA A 328 -31.96 11.20 -22.64
N LEU A 329 -31.30 10.59 -21.65
CA LEU A 329 -30.27 9.58 -21.89
C LEU A 329 -30.89 8.39 -22.65
N GLY A 330 -30.34 8.07 -23.83
CA GLY A 330 -30.86 7.02 -24.71
C GLY A 330 -32.03 7.44 -25.60
N SER A 331 -32.46 8.70 -25.55
CA SER A 331 -33.46 9.25 -26.49
C SER A 331 -32.82 9.55 -27.85
N GLU A 332 -33.54 9.27 -28.93
CA GLU A 332 -33.15 9.73 -30.29
C GLU A 332 -33.31 11.25 -30.44
N VAL A 333 -34.20 11.87 -29.66
CA VAL A 333 -34.45 13.32 -29.68
C VAL A 333 -33.65 13.98 -28.58
N LEU A 334 -32.67 14.81 -28.98
CA LEU A 334 -31.82 15.57 -28.08
C LEU A 334 -32.49 16.89 -27.66
N PRO A 335 -32.41 17.30 -26.38
CA PRO A 335 -32.84 18.61 -25.93
C PRO A 335 -32.05 19.72 -26.65
N ALA A 336 -32.75 20.77 -27.09
CA ALA A 336 -32.11 21.94 -27.67
C ALA A 336 -31.38 22.77 -26.61
N GLY A 337 -30.22 23.32 -26.96
CA GLY A 337 -29.49 24.27 -26.11
C GLY A 337 -28.64 23.65 -24.99
N LEU A 338 -28.27 22.36 -25.11
CA LEU A 338 -27.31 21.75 -24.20
C LEU A 338 -25.88 22.24 -24.51
N GLU A 339 -25.24 22.82 -23.51
CA GLU A 339 -23.82 23.19 -23.58
C GLU A 339 -22.95 21.93 -23.48
N PRO A 340 -21.91 21.78 -24.33
CA PRO A 340 -20.99 20.64 -24.25
C PRO A 340 -20.26 20.60 -22.91
N ALA A 341 -20.09 19.40 -22.34
CA ALA A 341 -19.31 19.25 -21.11
C ALA A 341 -17.83 19.62 -21.33
N SER A 342 -17.22 20.16 -20.30
CA SER A 342 -15.81 20.52 -20.25
C SER A 342 -14.91 19.33 -19.93
N ALA A 343 -13.61 19.47 -20.19
CA ALA A 343 -12.61 18.47 -19.82
C ALA A 343 -12.51 18.26 -18.29
N ASP A 344 -12.72 19.30 -17.49
CA ASP A 344 -12.74 19.16 -16.03
C ASP A 344 -13.91 18.28 -15.59
N GLU A 345 -15.07 18.43 -16.23
CA GLU A 345 -16.24 17.58 -15.97
C GLU A 345 -16.04 16.13 -16.42
N LEU A 346 -15.28 15.91 -17.50
CA LEU A 346 -14.83 14.57 -17.87
C LEU A 346 -13.94 13.94 -16.78
N VAL A 347 -12.99 14.69 -16.24
CA VAL A 347 -12.13 14.19 -15.16
C VAL A 347 -12.95 13.92 -13.91
N ASP A 348 -13.86 14.82 -13.55
CA ASP A 348 -14.72 14.66 -12.38
C ASP A 348 -15.65 13.45 -12.53
N ILE A 349 -16.27 13.20 -13.70
CA ILE A 349 -17.09 11.98 -13.89
C ILE A 349 -16.25 10.71 -13.86
N LEU A 350 -15.02 10.73 -14.40
CA LEU A 350 -14.13 9.56 -14.42
C LEU A 350 -13.54 9.23 -13.03
N HIS A 351 -13.37 10.24 -12.17
CA HIS A 351 -12.83 10.10 -10.81
C HIS A 351 -13.88 10.23 -9.72
N GLU A 352 -15.16 10.34 -10.11
CA GLU A 352 -16.26 10.39 -9.16
C GLU A 352 -16.12 9.22 -8.18
N PRO A 353 -16.07 9.49 -6.86
CA PRO A 353 -16.08 8.43 -5.87
C PRO A 353 -17.46 7.79 -5.93
N SER A 354 -17.59 6.79 -6.81
CA SER A 354 -18.84 6.07 -6.95
C SER A 354 -19.17 5.36 -5.62
N PRO A 355 -20.46 5.14 -5.28
CA PRO A 355 -20.88 4.21 -4.21
C PRO A 355 -20.41 2.75 -4.43
N GLU A 356 -19.63 2.50 -5.47
CA GLU A 356 -18.98 1.25 -5.88
C GLU A 356 -17.88 0.73 -4.94
N THR A 357 -17.98 0.93 -3.63
CA THR A 357 -17.08 0.28 -2.65
C THR A 357 -17.11 -1.25 -2.75
N HIS A 358 -18.05 -1.81 -3.53
CA HIS A 358 -18.21 -3.23 -3.83
C HIS A 358 -18.30 -3.53 -5.34
N PHE A 359 -17.71 -2.71 -6.23
CA PHE A 359 -17.63 -3.10 -7.64
C PHE A 359 -16.81 -4.38 -7.77
N SER A 360 -17.42 -5.35 -8.43
CA SER A 360 -16.94 -6.70 -8.64
C SER A 360 -17.29 -7.10 -10.06
N ARG A 361 -16.77 -8.25 -10.50
CA ARG A 361 -17.15 -8.89 -11.78
C ARG A 361 -18.66 -8.99 -11.99
N GLU A 362 -19.42 -9.00 -10.91
CA GLU A 362 -20.86 -9.20 -10.88
C GLU A 362 -21.67 -7.91 -10.69
N SER A 363 -21.00 -6.77 -10.49
CA SER A 363 -21.69 -5.54 -10.06
C SER A 363 -22.42 -4.82 -11.18
N CYS A 364 -22.07 -5.06 -12.44
CA CYS A 364 -22.76 -4.48 -13.60
C CYS A 364 -22.91 -5.52 -14.72
N SER A 365 -24.14 -5.97 -14.96
CA SER A 365 -24.45 -6.98 -15.98
C SER A 365 -24.13 -6.50 -17.39
N PHE A 366 -24.36 -5.22 -17.70
CA PHE A 366 -24.03 -4.62 -19.00
C PHE A 366 -22.53 -4.64 -19.25
N CYS A 367 -21.73 -4.09 -18.32
CA CYS A 367 -20.28 -4.12 -18.43
C CYS A 367 -19.76 -5.54 -18.59
N ARG A 368 -20.30 -6.47 -17.80
CA ARG A 368 -19.91 -7.88 -17.86
C ARG A 368 -20.22 -8.49 -19.23
N SER A 369 -21.43 -8.31 -19.75
CA SER A 369 -21.82 -8.90 -21.03
C SER A 369 -21.07 -8.31 -22.21
N GLU A 370 -20.79 -7.01 -22.16
CA GLU A 370 -20.21 -6.29 -23.29
C GLU A 370 -18.68 -6.36 -23.31
N PHE A 371 -18.00 -6.28 -22.16
CA PHE A 371 -16.56 -6.03 -22.12
C PHE A 371 -15.71 -7.08 -21.40
N LEU A 372 -16.31 -7.97 -20.59
CA LEU A 372 -15.52 -8.92 -19.79
C LEU A 372 -14.65 -9.84 -20.65
N GLN A 373 -15.22 -10.43 -21.69
CA GLN A 373 -14.49 -11.41 -22.50
C GLN A 373 -13.31 -10.76 -23.23
N ALA A 374 -13.52 -9.59 -23.83
CA ALA A 374 -12.46 -8.85 -24.52
C ALA A 374 -11.30 -8.48 -23.57
N SER A 375 -11.62 -8.07 -22.34
CA SER A 375 -10.61 -7.78 -21.31
C SER A 375 -9.84 -9.03 -20.89
N VAL A 376 -10.53 -10.17 -20.68
CA VAL A 376 -9.89 -11.46 -20.36
C VAL A 376 -8.98 -11.93 -21.50
N ASP A 377 -9.43 -11.81 -22.74
CA ASP A 377 -8.66 -12.22 -23.92
C ASP A 377 -7.39 -11.36 -24.06
N ALA A 378 -7.51 -10.04 -23.85
CA ALA A 378 -6.38 -9.11 -23.85
C ALA A 378 -5.37 -9.43 -22.73
N GLU A 379 -5.83 -9.67 -21.49
CA GLU A 379 -4.96 -10.08 -20.37
C GLU A 379 -4.25 -11.40 -20.66
N LEU A 380 -4.96 -12.38 -21.23
CA LEU A 380 -4.40 -13.68 -21.58
C LEU A 380 -3.34 -13.54 -22.67
N SER A 381 -3.62 -12.81 -23.74
CA SER A 381 -2.69 -12.58 -24.85
C SER A 381 -1.42 -11.87 -24.38
N ALA A 382 -1.57 -10.75 -23.68
CA ALA A 382 -0.45 -10.00 -23.11
C ALA A 382 0.38 -10.85 -22.14
N THR A 383 -0.26 -11.67 -21.30
CA THR A 383 0.42 -12.60 -20.39
C THR A 383 1.20 -13.68 -21.14
N GLN A 384 0.64 -14.26 -22.21
CA GLN A 384 1.32 -15.26 -23.03
C GLN A 384 2.53 -14.64 -23.73
N THR A 385 2.38 -13.44 -24.29
CA THR A 385 3.46 -12.66 -24.90
C THR A 385 4.60 -12.43 -23.89
N LEU A 386 4.29 -11.92 -22.68
CA LEU A 386 5.28 -11.74 -21.62
C LEU A 386 5.99 -13.05 -21.26
N LYS A 387 5.24 -14.14 -21.01
CA LYS A 387 5.81 -15.43 -20.61
C LYS A 387 6.68 -16.07 -21.69
N SER A 388 6.35 -15.85 -22.97
CA SER A 388 7.16 -16.36 -24.09
C SER A 388 8.54 -15.70 -24.15
N LEU A 389 8.63 -14.42 -23.76
CA LEU A 389 9.86 -13.63 -23.80
C LEU A 389 10.60 -13.62 -22.45
N LEU A 390 9.89 -13.87 -21.34
CA LEU A 390 10.41 -13.90 -19.97
C LEU A 390 10.04 -15.23 -19.29
N PRO A 391 10.74 -16.33 -19.61
CA PRO A 391 10.40 -17.66 -19.09
C PRO A 391 10.59 -17.80 -17.57
N SER A 392 11.26 -16.85 -16.91
CA SER A 392 11.40 -16.81 -15.45
C SER A 392 10.10 -16.41 -14.73
N LEU A 393 9.17 -15.75 -15.42
CA LEU A 393 7.91 -15.31 -14.84
C LEU A 393 6.98 -16.50 -14.55
N SER A 394 6.73 -16.76 -13.27
CA SER A 394 5.68 -17.69 -12.83
C SER A 394 4.31 -17.01 -12.82
N GLU A 395 4.26 -15.74 -12.45
CA GLU A 395 3.03 -15.00 -12.17
C GLU A 395 3.06 -13.62 -12.84
N VAL A 396 1.96 -13.31 -13.54
CA VAL A 396 1.70 -12.00 -14.12
C VAL A 396 0.30 -11.60 -13.68
N GLN A 397 0.19 -10.39 -13.13
CA GLN A 397 -1.07 -9.81 -12.72
C GLN A 397 -1.24 -8.47 -13.42
N TRP A 398 -2.43 -8.28 -14.00
CA TRP A 398 -2.86 -7.00 -14.55
C TRP A 398 -3.88 -6.40 -13.59
N GLN A 399 -3.82 -5.09 -13.39
CA GLN A 399 -4.98 -4.39 -12.85
C GLN A 399 -6.06 -4.37 -13.93
N GLY A 400 -7.33 -4.57 -13.57
CA GLY A 400 -8.37 -4.69 -14.57
C GLY A 400 -9.70 -4.28 -13.99
N TRP A 401 -10.56 -3.67 -14.80
CA TRP A 401 -11.91 -3.23 -14.37
C TRP A 401 -12.72 -4.34 -13.70
N PHE A 402 -12.43 -5.59 -14.04
CA PHE A 402 -13.08 -6.77 -13.50
C PHE A 402 -12.24 -7.50 -12.43
N THR A 403 -11.11 -6.97 -11.96
CA THR A 403 -10.32 -7.63 -10.91
C THR A 403 -10.81 -7.22 -9.51
N PRO A 404 -10.74 -8.12 -8.50
CA PRO A 404 -11.02 -7.74 -7.11
C PRO A 404 -10.07 -6.62 -6.66
N ASN A 405 -10.59 -5.58 -5.99
CA ASN A 405 -9.84 -4.40 -5.55
C ASN A 405 -9.21 -3.57 -6.69
N HIS A 406 -9.72 -3.66 -7.91
CA HIS A 406 -9.30 -2.83 -9.05
C HIS A 406 -9.46 -1.32 -8.83
N LEU A 407 -10.17 -0.92 -7.78
CA LEU A 407 -10.32 0.48 -7.39
C LEU A 407 -9.20 1.00 -6.47
N GLY A 408 -8.14 0.21 -6.20
CA GLY A 408 -7.02 0.63 -5.35
C GLY A 408 -7.12 0.19 -3.90
#